data_AF-A0A1B4PYF0-F1
#
_entry.id   AF-A0A1B4PYF0-F1
#
_cell.length_a   1.000
_cell.length_b   1.000
_cell.length_c   1.000
_cell.angle_alpha   90.00
_cell.angle_beta   90.00
_cell.angle_gamma   90.00
#
_symmetry.space_group_name_H-M   'P 1'
#
loop_
_entity.id
_entity.type
_entity.pdbx_description
1 polymer ?
#
loop_
_entity_poly.entity_id
_entity_poly.type
_entity_poly.pdbx_seq_one_letter_code
_entity_poly.pdbx_strand_id
1 'polypeptide(L)'
;MLKRLVILLFAALTLAGCDAFSSEPTYRGVSVMGLNYTPFNLSRFTIRDKYGNRASGGGDLPPSAGAGRLSCCYKLKGTEFTVDWEVYDADEAIKDLYAPIKKIHKRTEVKFPPTKVAGRVGEVVLAVHFYPDDHIEFEFRNDMSGTRIAYTKVDHWFQTKYGKVATPDDEDMAVEFRRTARVASQGWLKYRLTDTTDLEQYVYFTRLVNPKFDEHPAVQRILQETKGKPGAFGAAMQSLPGAVVQEIKSNRFEHATMEGRHD
;
A
#
# COMPACT_ATOMS: atom_id res chain seq x y z
N MET A 1 -39.72 -46.54 -30.14
CA MET A 1 -38.55 -46.50 -29.23
C MET A 1 -37.81 -45.15 -29.28
N LEU A 2 -37.75 -44.48 -30.43
CA LEU A 2 -37.08 -43.16 -30.60
C LEU A 2 -37.60 -42.03 -29.68
N LYS A 3 -38.92 -41.95 -29.43
CA LYS A 3 -39.52 -40.92 -28.55
C LYS A 3 -39.11 -41.03 -27.08
N ARG A 4 -38.85 -42.24 -26.56
CA ARG A 4 -38.39 -42.43 -25.17
C ARG A 4 -36.90 -42.09 -25.01
N LEU A 5 -36.11 -42.28 -26.07
CA LEU A 5 -34.68 -41.94 -26.10
C LEU A 5 -34.45 -40.41 -26.11
N VAL A 6 -35.30 -39.66 -26.83
CA VAL A 6 -35.21 -38.19 -26.89
C VAL A 6 -35.58 -37.53 -25.56
N ILE A 7 -36.55 -38.08 -24.82
CA ILE A 7 -36.93 -37.58 -23.48
C ILE A 7 -35.83 -37.86 -22.45
N LEU A 8 -35.16 -39.01 -22.53
CA LEU A 8 -34.02 -39.34 -21.67
C LEU A 8 -32.79 -38.47 -21.95
N LEU A 9 -32.52 -38.11 -23.22
CA LEU A 9 -31.45 -37.19 -23.57
C LEU A 9 -31.71 -35.75 -23.07
N PHE A 10 -32.97 -35.29 -23.12
CA PHE A 10 -33.33 -33.96 -22.61
C PHE A 10 -33.24 -33.88 -21.08
N ALA A 11 -33.61 -34.93 -20.36
CA ALA A 11 -33.47 -34.99 -18.90
C ALA A 11 -31.99 -35.04 -18.44
N ALA A 12 -31.12 -35.70 -19.20
CA ALA A 12 -29.68 -35.73 -18.92
C ALA A 12 -29.00 -34.36 -19.17
N LEU A 13 -29.45 -33.60 -20.17
CA LEU A 13 -28.96 -32.25 -20.45
C LEU A 13 -29.38 -31.22 -19.39
N THR A 14 -30.51 -31.43 -18.70
CA THR A 14 -30.93 -30.56 -17.58
C THR A 14 -30.20 -30.86 -16.26
N LEU A 15 -29.63 -32.06 -16.10
CA LEU A 15 -28.87 -32.44 -14.90
C LEU A 15 -27.37 -32.07 -14.99
N ALA A 16 -26.84 -31.87 -16.20
CA ALA A 16 -25.48 -31.36 -16.39
C ALA A 16 -25.35 -29.83 -16.20
N GLY A 17 -26.46 -29.12 -16.02
CA GLY A 17 -26.50 -27.66 -15.82
C GLY A 17 -26.41 -27.21 -14.36
N CYS A 18 -26.40 -28.14 -13.39
CA CYS A 18 -26.42 -27.82 -11.96
C CYS A 18 -25.06 -27.85 -11.24
N ASP A 19 -23.96 -28.05 -11.98
CA ASP A 19 -22.59 -27.91 -11.43
C ASP A 19 -21.96 -26.54 -11.74
N ALA A 20 -22.72 -25.60 -12.31
CA ALA A 20 -22.30 -24.21 -12.53
C ALA A 20 -22.40 -23.33 -11.26
N PHE A 21 -22.70 -23.92 -10.09
CA PHE A 21 -22.30 -23.32 -8.81
C PHE A 21 -20.79 -23.48 -8.69
N SER A 22 -20.05 -22.54 -9.29
CA SER A 22 -18.60 -22.44 -9.10
C SER A 22 -18.31 -22.51 -7.60
N SER A 23 -17.81 -23.65 -7.14
CA SER A 23 -17.46 -23.82 -5.73
C SER A 23 -16.42 -22.77 -5.38
N GLU A 24 -16.75 -21.90 -4.43
CA GLU A 24 -15.87 -20.82 -4.03
C GLU A 24 -14.47 -21.33 -3.70
N PRO A 25 -13.40 -20.62 -4.15
CA PRO A 25 -12.03 -21.09 -4.01
C PRO A 25 -11.70 -21.30 -2.53
N THR A 26 -11.00 -22.38 -2.21
CA THR A 26 -10.52 -22.64 -0.85
C THR A 26 -9.00 -22.62 -0.85
N TYR A 27 -8.43 -21.68 -0.12
CA TYR A 27 -7.00 -21.51 0.08
C TYR A 27 -6.61 -22.20 1.39
N ARG A 28 -5.70 -23.18 1.34
CA ARG A 28 -5.27 -23.98 2.50
C ARG A 28 -3.76 -23.92 2.67
N GLY A 29 -3.31 -24.00 3.91
CA GLY A 29 -1.88 -24.04 4.19
C GLY A 29 -1.19 -22.70 3.91
N VAL A 30 -1.95 -21.60 3.91
CA VAL A 30 -1.49 -20.27 3.52
C VAL A 30 -0.85 -19.58 4.71
N SER A 31 0.35 -19.06 4.50
CA SER A 31 1.00 -18.12 5.42
C SER A 31 0.56 -16.70 5.12
N VAL A 32 0.52 -15.83 6.12
CA VAL A 32 0.08 -14.43 5.92
C VAL A 32 1.19 -13.46 6.31
N MET A 33 1.38 -12.45 5.45
CA MET A 33 2.35 -11.38 5.60
C MET A 33 1.66 -10.02 5.46
N GLY A 34 1.92 -9.09 6.37
CA GLY A 34 1.54 -7.69 6.20
C GLY A 34 2.65 -6.89 5.52
N LEU A 35 2.28 -6.05 4.56
CA LEU A 35 3.13 -5.06 3.92
C LEU A 35 2.54 -3.67 4.22
N ASN A 36 3.22 -2.90 5.06
CA ASN A 36 2.69 -1.64 5.57
C ASN A 36 3.20 -0.45 4.77
N TYR A 37 2.33 0.18 3.98
CA TYR A 37 2.61 1.44 3.28
C TYR A 37 1.94 2.64 3.93
N THR A 38 1.24 2.44 5.04
CA THR A 38 0.62 3.53 5.79
C THR A 38 1.69 4.41 6.45
N PRO A 39 1.37 5.67 6.79
CA PRO A 39 2.26 6.54 7.55
C PRO A 39 2.44 6.13 9.02
N PHE A 40 1.76 5.08 9.48
CA PHE A 40 1.69 4.66 10.89
C PHE A 40 2.26 3.25 11.07
N ASN A 41 2.55 2.85 12.30
CA ASN A 41 2.92 1.47 12.59
C ASN A 41 1.67 0.57 12.55
N LEU A 42 1.73 -0.53 11.80
CA LEU A 42 0.69 -1.55 11.74
C LEU A 42 0.89 -2.57 12.86
N SER A 43 0.02 -2.51 13.87
CA SER A 43 0.10 -3.36 15.06
C SER A 43 -0.36 -4.79 14.77
N ARG A 44 -1.56 -4.94 14.19
CA ARG A 44 -2.21 -6.23 13.95
C ARG A 44 -3.23 -6.12 12.83
N PHE A 45 -3.50 -7.23 12.17
CA PHE A 45 -4.70 -7.40 11.35
C PHE A 45 -5.27 -8.82 11.43
N THR A 46 -6.55 -8.94 11.10
CA THR A 46 -7.29 -10.21 11.00
C THR A 46 -8.15 -10.20 9.75
N ILE A 47 -7.89 -11.14 8.85
CA ILE A 47 -8.72 -11.45 7.68
C ILE A 47 -9.82 -12.42 8.11
N ARG A 48 -11.04 -12.19 7.65
CA ARG A 48 -12.22 -13.04 7.86
C ARG A 48 -12.86 -13.32 6.51
N ASP A 49 -13.28 -14.56 6.32
CA ASP A 49 -14.23 -14.90 5.27
C ASP A 49 -15.65 -15.13 5.83
N LYS A 50 -16.64 -15.20 4.93
CA LYS A 50 -18.04 -15.45 5.29
C LYS A 50 -18.30 -16.84 5.87
N TYR A 51 -17.35 -17.76 5.76
CA TYR A 51 -17.44 -19.13 6.27
C TYR A 51 -16.86 -19.27 7.68
N GLY A 52 -16.46 -18.16 8.31
CA GLY A 52 -15.93 -18.12 9.66
C GLY A 52 -14.45 -18.48 9.77
N ASN A 53 -13.75 -18.73 8.66
CA ASN A 53 -12.30 -18.91 8.74
C ASN A 53 -11.60 -17.55 8.95
N ARG A 54 -10.44 -17.60 9.62
CA ARG A 54 -9.68 -16.40 10.00
C ARG A 54 -8.20 -16.62 9.76
N ALA A 55 -7.53 -15.56 9.32
CA ALA A 55 -6.08 -15.47 9.28
C ALA A 55 -5.64 -14.16 9.93
N SER A 56 -4.49 -14.13 10.59
CA SER A 56 -4.03 -12.93 11.30
C SER A 56 -2.53 -12.72 11.14
N GLY A 57 -2.10 -11.46 11.18
CA GLY A 57 -0.70 -11.08 11.10
C GLY A 57 -0.45 -9.71 11.74
N GLY A 58 0.72 -9.15 11.45
CA GLY A 58 1.21 -7.89 12.01
C GLY A 58 2.42 -8.13 12.92
N GLY A 59 2.47 -7.41 14.03
CA GLY A 59 3.58 -7.45 14.97
C GLY A 59 4.42 -6.18 14.93
N ASP A 60 3.76 -5.03 15.01
CA ASP A 60 4.40 -3.71 15.05
C ASP A 60 5.27 -3.41 13.82
N LEU A 61 4.62 -3.35 12.66
CA LEU A 61 5.28 -3.12 11.39
C LEU A 61 5.41 -1.61 11.13
N PRO A 62 6.61 -1.01 11.17
CA PRO A 62 6.78 0.39 10.79
C PRO A 62 6.44 0.61 9.30
N PRO A 63 6.31 1.87 8.84
CA PRO A 63 6.14 2.16 7.42
C PRO A 63 7.22 1.47 6.57
N SER A 64 6.86 1.02 5.37
CA SER A 64 7.72 0.25 4.45
C SER A 64 8.20 -1.11 4.97
N ALA A 65 7.79 -1.56 6.15
CA ALA A 65 8.08 -2.90 6.61
C ALA A 65 7.26 -3.95 5.84
N GLY A 66 7.92 -5.06 5.52
CA GLY A 66 7.30 -6.30 5.04
C GLY A 66 7.65 -7.44 5.98
N ALA A 67 6.78 -8.46 6.04
CA ALA A 67 6.87 -9.63 6.92
C ALA A 67 7.29 -9.29 8.37
N GLY A 68 6.29 -9.03 9.20
CA GLY A 68 6.44 -9.15 10.66
C GLY A 68 6.48 -10.62 11.07
N ARG A 69 5.63 -10.99 12.04
CA ARG A 69 5.47 -12.40 12.41
C ARG A 69 4.73 -13.16 11.30
N LEU A 70 5.45 -13.96 10.52
CA LEU A 70 4.83 -14.90 9.57
C LEU A 70 4.01 -15.91 10.36
N SER A 71 2.70 -15.89 10.15
CA SER A 71 1.78 -16.84 10.77
C SER A 71 1.27 -17.78 9.69
N CYS A 72 1.46 -19.09 9.89
CA CYS A 72 1.24 -20.09 8.86
C CYS A 72 -0.10 -20.79 8.97
N CYS A 73 -0.36 -21.53 7.90
CA CYS A 73 -1.22 -22.70 7.87
C CYS A 73 -2.70 -22.38 7.99
N TYR A 74 -3.08 -21.16 7.61
CA TYR A 74 -4.47 -20.74 7.60
C TYR A 74 -5.25 -21.37 6.47
N LYS A 75 -6.56 -21.41 6.68
CA LYS A 75 -7.57 -21.71 5.68
C LYS A 75 -8.39 -20.44 5.46
N LEU A 76 -8.60 -20.08 4.20
CA LEU A 76 -9.48 -19.01 3.76
C LEU A 76 -10.34 -19.54 2.61
N LYS A 77 -11.56 -19.05 2.46
CA LYS A 77 -12.47 -19.49 1.40
C LYS A 77 -13.26 -18.31 0.85
N GLY A 78 -13.49 -18.33 -0.47
CA GLY A 78 -14.28 -17.33 -1.17
C GLY A 78 -13.45 -16.24 -1.82
N THR A 79 -14.16 -15.22 -2.28
CA THR A 79 -13.61 -14.07 -3.01
C THR A 79 -13.88 -12.75 -2.31
N GLU A 80 -14.53 -12.79 -1.16
CA GLU A 80 -14.95 -11.64 -0.37
C GLU A 80 -14.42 -11.82 1.05
N PHE A 81 -13.67 -10.83 1.50
CA PHE A 81 -13.00 -10.85 2.79
C PHE A 81 -13.22 -9.54 3.52
N THR A 82 -13.23 -9.62 4.85
CA THR A 82 -13.15 -8.45 5.72
C THR A 82 -11.81 -8.47 6.43
N VAL A 83 -11.12 -7.33 6.45
CA VAL A 83 -9.87 -7.16 7.19
C VAL A 83 -10.10 -6.16 8.31
N ASP A 84 -10.06 -6.64 9.55
CA ASP A 84 -9.97 -5.79 10.73
C ASP A 84 -8.48 -5.50 11.00
N TRP A 85 -8.09 -4.24 11.19
CA TRP A 85 -6.68 -3.89 11.36
C TRP A 85 -6.49 -2.68 12.27
N GLU A 86 -5.28 -2.59 12.84
CA GLU A 86 -4.92 -1.62 13.87
C GLU A 86 -3.61 -0.93 13.51
N VAL A 87 -3.64 0.39 13.45
CA VAL A 87 -2.43 1.22 13.35
C VAL A 87 -2.28 2.13 14.57
N TYR A 88 -1.08 2.63 14.80
CA TYR A 88 -0.84 3.63 15.82
C TYR A 88 0.32 4.55 15.42
N ASP A 89 0.32 5.76 15.98
CA ASP A 89 1.43 6.69 15.82
C ASP A 89 2.54 6.37 16.83
N ALA A 90 3.68 5.91 16.34
CA ALA A 90 4.82 5.55 17.18
C ALA A 90 5.49 6.77 17.83
N ASP A 91 5.42 7.96 17.21
CA ASP A 91 5.95 9.20 17.81
C ASP A 91 5.05 9.70 18.94
N GLU A 92 3.74 9.40 18.90
CA GLU A 92 2.86 9.63 20.04
C GLU A 92 3.06 8.58 21.13
N ALA A 93 3.28 7.31 20.76
CA ALA A 93 3.48 6.21 21.71
C ALA A 93 4.78 6.37 22.52
N ILE A 94 5.86 6.85 21.90
CA ILE A 94 7.17 7.00 22.58
C ILE A 94 7.19 8.13 23.62
N LYS A 95 6.21 9.05 23.60
CA LYS A 95 6.11 10.14 24.59
C LYS A 95 5.88 9.62 26.02
N ASP A 96 5.25 8.45 26.15
CA ASP A 96 5.09 7.75 27.42
C ASP A 96 5.04 6.23 27.16
N LEU A 97 6.19 5.57 27.33
CA LEU A 97 6.35 4.13 27.10
C LEU A 97 5.54 3.24 28.06
N TYR A 98 5.04 3.81 29.17
CA TYR A 98 4.25 3.07 30.15
C TYR A 98 2.74 3.30 29.99
N ALA A 99 2.33 4.30 29.22
CA ALA A 99 0.93 4.53 28.89
C ALA A 99 0.40 3.51 27.86
N PRO A 100 -0.90 3.19 27.90
CA PRO A 100 -1.52 2.41 26.84
C PRO A 100 -1.37 3.09 25.46
N ILE A 101 -0.87 2.33 24.47
CA ILE A 101 -0.74 2.81 23.09
C ILE A 101 -2.12 3.13 22.52
N LYS A 102 -2.28 4.35 22.01
CA LYS A 102 -3.51 4.81 21.34
C LYS A 102 -3.62 4.20 19.95
N LYS A 103 -4.39 3.11 19.84
CA LYS A 103 -4.62 2.41 18.56
C LYS A 103 -5.81 2.99 17.80
N ILE A 104 -5.68 3.04 16.49
CA ILE A 104 -6.74 3.37 15.54
C ILE A 104 -7.20 2.06 14.91
N HIS A 105 -8.45 1.68 15.19
CA HIS A 105 -9.07 0.47 14.65
C HIS A 105 -9.76 0.78 13.33
N LYS A 106 -9.52 -0.06 12.32
CA LYS A 106 -10.06 0.09 10.97
C LYS A 106 -10.62 -1.23 10.46
N ARG A 107 -11.53 -1.14 9.50
CA ARG A 107 -12.13 -2.28 8.80
C ARG A 107 -12.20 -1.98 7.31
N THR A 108 -11.70 -2.90 6.49
CA THR A 108 -11.71 -2.79 5.02
C THR A 108 -12.30 -4.06 4.42
N GLU A 109 -13.20 -3.91 3.45
CA GLU A 109 -13.69 -5.02 2.62
C GLU A 109 -12.76 -5.23 1.44
N VAL A 110 -12.39 -6.48 1.18
CA VAL A 110 -11.45 -6.85 0.11
C VAL A 110 -12.11 -7.87 -0.80
N LYS A 111 -12.25 -7.50 -2.08
CA LYS A 111 -12.62 -8.43 -3.14
C LYS A 111 -11.35 -9.00 -3.75
N PHE A 112 -11.24 -10.31 -3.73
CA PHE A 112 -10.08 -11.02 -4.25
C PHE A 112 -10.53 -12.11 -5.21
N PRO A 113 -10.28 -11.95 -6.53
CA PRO A 113 -10.80 -12.86 -7.53
C PRO A 113 -10.23 -14.28 -7.33
N PRO A 114 -10.93 -15.33 -7.82
CA PRO A 114 -10.44 -16.70 -7.73
C PRO A 114 -9.04 -16.84 -8.36
N THR A 115 -8.05 -16.87 -7.49
CA THR A 115 -6.64 -16.93 -7.89
C THR A 115 -6.12 -18.35 -7.72
N LYS A 116 -5.42 -18.88 -8.73
CA LYS A 116 -4.75 -20.18 -8.62
C LYS A 116 -3.55 -20.04 -7.68
N VAL A 117 -3.47 -20.94 -6.71
CA VAL A 117 -2.33 -21.04 -5.81
C VAL A 117 -1.40 -22.15 -6.30
N ALA A 118 -0.13 -21.83 -6.49
CA ALA A 118 0.90 -22.80 -6.87
C ALA A 118 2.01 -22.79 -5.82
N GLY A 119 2.18 -23.90 -5.10
CA GLY A 119 3.18 -24.04 -4.03
C GLY A 119 2.77 -25.11 -3.02
N ARG A 120 3.70 -25.55 -2.18
CA ARG A 120 3.41 -26.47 -1.08
C ARG A 120 2.83 -25.70 0.12
N VAL A 121 2.27 -26.46 1.07
CA VAL A 121 1.81 -25.89 2.35
C VAL A 121 2.97 -25.15 3.02
N GLY A 122 2.73 -23.93 3.46
CA GLY A 122 3.75 -23.07 4.09
C GLY A 122 4.63 -22.28 3.12
N GLU A 123 4.72 -22.67 1.85
CA GLU A 123 5.42 -21.90 0.80
C GLU A 123 4.55 -20.76 0.26
N VAL A 124 3.23 -20.95 0.26
CA VAL A 124 2.27 -19.96 -0.23
C VAL A 124 2.06 -18.88 0.82
N VAL A 125 2.42 -17.65 0.47
CA VAL A 125 2.22 -16.46 1.28
C VAL A 125 1.12 -15.60 0.66
N LEU A 126 0.08 -15.31 1.44
CA LEU A 126 -0.85 -14.22 1.18
C LEU A 126 -0.23 -12.93 1.71
N ALA A 127 0.29 -12.12 0.80
CA ALA A 127 0.73 -10.77 1.08
C ALA A 127 -0.48 -9.84 1.15
N VAL A 128 -0.57 -9.10 2.25
CA VAL A 128 -1.64 -8.13 2.54
C VAL A 128 -1.03 -6.74 2.51
N HIS A 129 -1.36 -5.98 1.47
CA HIS A 129 -0.83 -4.65 1.23
C HIS A 129 -1.75 -3.61 1.88
N PHE A 130 -1.25 -2.87 2.86
CA PHE A 130 -1.98 -1.79 3.55
C PHE A 130 -1.51 -0.44 3.02
N TYR A 131 -2.40 0.32 2.38
CA TYR A 131 -2.03 1.57 1.74
C TYR A 131 -2.48 2.81 2.53
N PRO A 132 -1.88 3.98 2.25
CA PRO A 132 -2.20 5.22 2.98
C PRO A 132 -3.67 5.65 3.00
N ASP A 133 -4.48 5.28 2.00
CA ASP A 133 -5.91 5.61 1.91
C ASP A 133 -6.83 4.48 2.42
N ASP A 134 -6.28 3.60 3.26
CA ASP A 134 -6.99 2.47 3.89
C ASP A 134 -7.45 1.36 2.93
N HIS A 135 -7.12 1.47 1.65
CA HIS A 135 -7.32 0.36 0.72
C HIS A 135 -6.36 -0.78 1.04
N ILE A 136 -6.85 -1.99 0.82
CA ILE A 136 -6.10 -3.22 1.04
C ILE A 136 -6.15 -4.07 -0.22
N GLU A 137 -5.00 -4.59 -0.62
CA GLU A 137 -4.88 -5.54 -1.72
C GLU A 137 -4.26 -6.85 -1.23
N PHE A 138 -4.72 -7.94 -1.84
CA PHE A 138 -4.19 -9.28 -1.61
C PHE A 138 -3.37 -9.73 -2.80
N GLU A 139 -2.27 -10.44 -2.52
CA GLU A 139 -1.41 -11.05 -3.53
C GLU A 139 -0.92 -12.40 -3.01
N PHE A 140 -1.02 -13.46 -3.82
CA PHE A 140 -0.32 -14.70 -3.53
C PHE A 140 1.09 -14.66 -4.10
N ARG A 141 2.06 -15.06 -3.29
CA ARG A 141 3.47 -15.19 -3.67
C ARG A 141 4.13 -16.36 -2.96
N ASN A 142 5.31 -16.73 -3.43
CA ASN A 142 6.12 -17.84 -2.91
C ASN A 142 7.42 -17.35 -2.23
N ASP A 143 7.50 -16.05 -1.96
CA ASP A 143 8.60 -15.41 -1.25
C ASP A 143 8.05 -14.33 -0.28
N MET A 144 8.93 -13.82 0.58
CA MET A 144 8.62 -12.73 1.51
C MET A 144 9.32 -11.43 1.10
N SER A 145 9.84 -11.37 -0.12
CA SER A 145 10.67 -10.28 -0.60
C SER A 145 9.83 -9.17 -1.22
N GLY A 146 10.46 -8.01 -1.38
CA GLY A 146 9.90 -6.90 -2.12
C GLY A 146 8.89 -6.06 -1.33
N THR A 147 8.85 -4.79 -1.70
CA THR A 147 7.85 -3.81 -1.28
C THR A 147 7.44 -3.01 -2.51
N ARG A 148 6.16 -2.65 -2.61
CA ARG A 148 5.67 -1.81 -3.71
C ARG A 148 6.02 -0.33 -3.50
N ILE A 149 6.19 0.07 -2.25
CA ILE A 149 6.56 1.44 -1.86
C ILE A 149 7.71 1.35 -0.86
N ALA A 150 8.89 1.79 -1.27
CA ALA A 150 10.14 1.58 -0.53
C ALA A 150 10.56 2.83 0.26
N TYR A 151 9.83 3.20 1.32
CA TYR A 151 10.18 4.38 2.13
C TYR A 151 11.57 4.27 2.76
N THR A 152 12.06 3.06 3.06
CA THR A 152 13.43 2.86 3.57
C THR A 152 14.49 3.31 2.57
N LYS A 153 14.27 3.09 1.27
CA LYS A 153 15.17 3.57 0.21
C LYS A 153 15.10 5.08 0.05
N VAL A 154 13.88 5.64 0.08
CA VAL A 154 13.65 7.09 0.00
C VAL A 154 14.33 7.81 1.16
N ASP A 155 14.17 7.31 2.38
CA ASP A 155 14.79 7.89 3.57
C ASP A 155 16.32 7.75 3.54
N HIS A 156 16.85 6.57 3.19
CA HIS A 156 18.28 6.38 3.04
C HIS A 156 18.89 7.38 2.04
N TRP A 157 18.26 7.58 0.89
CA TRP A 157 18.68 8.58 -0.09
C TRP A 157 18.62 10.00 0.48
N PHE A 158 17.52 10.35 1.16
CA PHE A 158 17.29 11.70 1.69
C PHE A 158 18.30 12.05 2.78
N GLN A 159 18.52 11.14 3.73
CA GLN A 159 19.50 11.31 4.81
C GLN A 159 20.94 11.33 4.27
N THR A 160 21.27 10.48 3.30
CA THR A 160 22.61 10.47 2.68
C THR A 160 22.94 11.78 1.99
N LYS A 161 21.98 12.37 1.26
CA LYS A 161 22.22 13.61 0.50
C LYS A 161 22.04 14.87 1.33
N TYR A 162 21.08 14.88 2.24
CA TYR A 162 20.60 16.10 2.89
C TYR A 162 20.55 16.00 4.42
N GLY A 163 20.89 14.87 5.04
CA GLY A 163 20.73 14.67 6.49
C GLY A 163 21.36 15.77 7.34
N LYS A 164 22.55 16.25 6.98
CA LYS A 164 23.24 17.37 7.67
C LYS A 164 22.46 18.69 7.67
N VAL A 165 21.58 18.90 6.70
CA VAL A 165 20.77 20.12 6.53
C VAL A 165 19.33 19.89 6.97
N ALA A 166 18.83 18.66 6.82
CA ALA A 166 17.43 18.30 7.03
C ALA A 166 17.12 17.83 8.46
N THR A 167 18.14 17.41 9.20
CA THR A 167 18.03 16.80 10.52
C THR A 167 18.97 17.57 11.45
N PRO A 168 18.46 18.27 12.48
CA PRO A 168 19.31 18.81 13.54
C PRO A 168 20.11 17.69 14.19
N ASP A 169 21.37 17.96 14.57
CA ASP A 169 22.15 17.03 15.39
C ASP A 169 21.32 16.72 16.66
N ASP A 170 21.11 15.43 16.96
CA ASP A 170 20.36 14.83 18.09
C ASP A 170 18.95 14.25 17.81
N GLU A 171 18.39 14.34 16.59
CA GLU A 171 17.08 13.73 16.30
C GLU A 171 17.17 12.21 16.07
N ASP A 172 16.26 11.43 16.68
CA ASP A 172 16.24 9.96 16.60
C ASP A 172 15.99 9.48 15.15
N MET A 173 16.85 8.58 14.65
CA MET A 173 16.78 8.08 13.28
C MET A 173 15.43 7.46 12.92
N ALA A 174 14.75 6.81 13.88
CA ALA A 174 13.45 6.22 13.64
C ALA A 174 12.34 7.28 13.55
N VAL A 175 12.46 8.39 14.30
CA VAL A 175 11.57 9.56 14.18
C VAL A 175 11.73 10.19 12.80
N GLU A 176 12.97 10.42 12.34
CA GLU A 176 13.21 10.98 11.01
C GLU A 176 12.72 10.08 9.88
N PHE A 177 12.96 8.77 10.00
CA PHE A 177 12.42 7.79 9.07
C PHE A 177 10.88 7.89 8.96
N ARG A 178 10.18 7.94 10.10
CA ARG A 178 8.71 8.08 10.12
C ARG A 178 8.26 9.41 9.53
N ARG A 179 8.99 10.50 9.77
CA ARG A 179 8.71 11.81 9.17
C ARG A 179 8.87 11.76 7.64
N THR A 180 9.92 11.14 7.13
CA THR A 180 10.10 10.89 5.68
C THR A 180 8.97 10.03 5.11
N ALA A 181 8.62 8.92 5.77
CA ALA A 181 7.55 8.04 5.32
C ALA A 181 6.18 8.74 5.28
N ARG A 182 5.86 9.59 6.28
CA ARG A 182 4.65 10.43 6.27
C ARG A 182 4.59 11.33 5.05
N VAL A 183 5.69 12.02 4.73
CA VAL A 183 5.77 12.88 3.54
C VAL A 183 5.66 12.05 2.26
N ALA A 184 6.41 10.96 2.11
CA ALA A 184 6.34 10.10 0.93
C ALA A 184 4.93 9.53 0.72
N SER A 185 4.24 9.13 1.80
CA SER A 185 2.86 8.64 1.73
C SER A 185 1.88 9.69 1.17
N GLN A 186 2.15 10.99 1.37
CA GLN A 186 1.35 12.06 0.77
C GLN A 186 1.52 12.12 -0.75
N GLY A 187 2.71 11.83 -1.28
CA GLY A 187 2.95 11.71 -2.72
C GLY A 187 2.13 10.56 -3.33
N TRP A 188 1.99 9.46 -2.59
CA TRP A 188 1.09 8.38 -2.98
C TRP A 188 -0.39 8.78 -2.90
N LEU A 189 -0.82 9.45 -1.82
CA LEU A 189 -2.20 9.89 -1.63
C LEU A 189 -2.66 10.88 -2.70
N LYS A 190 -1.84 11.90 -2.99
CA LYS A 190 -2.17 12.95 -3.95
C LYS A 190 -2.02 12.50 -5.41
N TYR A 191 -0.96 11.76 -5.70
CA TYR A 191 -0.47 11.56 -7.08
C TYR A 191 -0.24 10.10 -7.45
N ARG A 192 -0.51 9.15 -6.55
CA ARG A 192 -0.28 7.70 -6.73
C ARG A 192 1.18 7.35 -7.07
N LEU A 193 2.14 8.14 -6.60
CA LEU A 193 3.57 7.86 -6.78
C LEU A 193 3.97 6.62 -5.97
N THR A 194 4.54 5.62 -6.64
CA THR A 194 5.07 4.40 -6.01
C THR A 194 6.56 4.20 -6.30
N ASP A 195 7.06 4.81 -7.38
CA ASP A 195 8.47 4.71 -7.76
C ASP A 195 9.37 5.40 -6.73
N THR A 196 10.55 4.81 -6.50
CA THR A 196 11.47 5.32 -5.49
C THR A 196 12.02 6.69 -5.89
N THR A 197 12.39 6.91 -7.16
CA THR A 197 12.93 8.19 -7.63
C THR A 197 11.86 9.28 -7.62
N ASP A 198 10.62 8.95 -7.95
CA ASP A 198 9.49 9.88 -7.82
C ASP A 198 9.31 10.35 -6.37
N LEU A 199 9.30 9.41 -5.43
CA LEU A 199 9.10 9.68 -4.01
C LEU A 199 10.30 10.40 -3.37
N GLU A 200 11.53 10.10 -3.80
CA GLU A 200 12.74 10.85 -3.42
C GLU A 200 12.59 12.34 -3.75
N GLN A 201 12.19 12.67 -4.99
CA GLN A 201 11.99 14.07 -5.38
C GLN A 201 10.80 14.70 -4.67
N TYR A 202 9.69 13.96 -4.49
CA TYR A 202 8.54 14.46 -3.74
C TYR A 202 8.94 14.85 -2.30
N VAL A 203 9.68 13.98 -1.60
CA VAL A 203 10.15 14.24 -0.24
C VAL A 203 11.10 15.43 -0.22
N TYR A 204 12.08 15.47 -1.13
CA TYR A 204 13.04 16.58 -1.21
C TYR A 204 12.36 17.93 -1.36
N PHE A 205 11.47 18.06 -2.36
CA PHE A 205 10.78 19.32 -2.60
C PHE A 205 9.87 19.70 -1.43
N THR A 206 9.14 18.74 -0.86
CA THR A 206 8.24 19.01 0.27
C THR A 206 8.99 19.46 1.52
N ARG A 207 10.11 18.79 1.86
CA ARG A 207 10.85 19.02 3.12
C ARG A 207 11.80 20.21 3.04
N LEU A 208 12.50 20.40 1.92
CA LEU A 208 13.66 21.32 1.85
C LEU A 208 13.49 22.48 0.88
N VAL A 209 12.57 22.38 -0.09
CA VAL A 209 12.37 23.44 -1.08
C VAL A 209 11.17 24.29 -0.69
N ASN A 210 9.96 23.72 -0.74
CA ASN A 210 8.72 24.36 -0.35
C ASN A 210 7.61 23.28 -0.24
N PRO A 211 6.90 23.14 0.89
CA PRO A 211 5.81 22.17 1.02
C PRO A 211 4.64 22.40 0.03
N LYS A 212 4.55 23.59 -0.58
CA LYS A 212 3.58 23.97 -1.62
C LYS A 212 4.17 23.92 -3.04
N PHE A 213 5.30 23.26 -3.24
CA PHE A 213 5.95 23.19 -4.55
C PHE A 213 5.03 22.67 -5.66
N ASP A 214 4.10 21.79 -5.29
CA ASP A 214 3.14 21.20 -6.20
C ASP A 214 2.07 22.20 -6.67
N GLU A 215 1.94 23.38 -6.06
CA GLU A 215 1.07 24.45 -6.54
C GLU A 215 1.69 25.25 -7.71
N HIS A 216 2.98 25.04 -8.01
CA HIS A 216 3.68 25.74 -9.07
C HIS A 216 3.25 25.24 -10.48
N PRO A 217 2.97 26.11 -11.47
CA PRO A 217 2.43 25.70 -12.78
C PRO A 217 3.32 24.70 -13.54
N ALA A 218 4.65 24.87 -13.48
CA ALA A 218 5.58 23.92 -14.09
C ALA A 218 5.51 22.53 -13.44
N VAL A 219 5.32 22.46 -12.11
CA VAL A 219 5.22 21.19 -11.38
C VAL A 219 3.88 20.52 -11.67
N GLN A 220 2.79 21.29 -11.72
CA GLN A 220 1.48 20.78 -12.17
C GLN A 220 1.54 20.18 -13.57
N ARG A 221 2.21 20.84 -14.51
CA ARG A 221 2.41 20.30 -15.86
C ARG A 221 3.15 18.97 -15.82
N ILE A 222 4.25 18.89 -15.08
CA ILE A 222 5.01 17.65 -14.89
C ILE A 222 4.10 16.55 -14.34
N LEU A 223 3.37 16.80 -13.24
CA LEU A 223 2.47 15.83 -12.61
C LEU A 223 1.43 15.28 -13.58
N GLN A 224 0.88 16.11 -14.48
CA GLN A 224 -0.06 15.64 -15.51
C GLN A 224 0.63 14.80 -16.58
N GLU A 225 1.78 15.24 -17.09
CA GLU A 225 2.51 14.57 -18.18
C GLU A 225 3.12 13.22 -17.75
N THR A 226 3.46 13.09 -16.46
CA THR A 226 4.10 11.91 -15.87
C THR A 226 3.13 10.97 -15.18
N LYS A 227 1.83 11.29 -15.14
CA LYS A 227 0.81 10.47 -14.49
C LYS A 227 0.84 9.03 -15.00
N GLY A 228 0.97 8.08 -14.07
CA GLY A 228 1.01 6.64 -14.40
C GLY A 228 2.30 6.16 -15.07
N LYS A 229 3.37 6.98 -15.07
CA LYS A 229 4.68 6.63 -15.62
C LYS A 229 5.72 6.59 -14.47
N PRO A 230 5.94 5.43 -13.85
CA PRO A 230 6.90 5.29 -12.74
C PRO A 230 8.27 5.88 -13.08
N GLY A 231 8.78 6.76 -12.21
CA GLY A 231 10.11 7.38 -12.31
C GLY A 231 10.15 8.65 -13.18
N ALA A 232 9.11 8.90 -13.99
CA ALA A 232 9.09 10.05 -14.90
C ALA A 232 8.91 11.37 -14.15
N PHE A 233 8.15 11.40 -13.05
CA PHE A 233 7.99 12.60 -12.21
C PHE A 233 9.35 12.99 -11.60
N GLY A 234 10.05 12.03 -11.00
CA GLY A 234 11.35 12.25 -10.38
C GLY A 234 12.40 12.72 -11.38
N ALA A 235 12.47 12.10 -12.55
CA ALA A 235 13.37 12.53 -13.62
C ALA A 235 13.08 13.97 -14.11
N ALA A 236 11.81 14.32 -14.27
CA ALA A 236 11.40 15.67 -14.68
C ALA A 236 11.69 16.71 -13.60
N MET A 237 11.41 16.41 -12.32
CA MET A 237 11.70 17.30 -11.19
C MET A 237 13.21 17.54 -11.03
N GLN A 238 14.05 16.53 -11.24
CA GLN A 238 15.51 16.69 -11.25
C GLN A 238 16.02 17.57 -12.39
N SER A 239 15.27 17.64 -13.48
CA SER A 239 15.62 18.42 -14.68
C SER A 239 15.07 19.84 -14.65
N LEU A 240 14.40 20.25 -13.57
CA LEU A 240 13.87 21.60 -13.44
C LEU A 240 14.99 22.65 -13.55
N PRO A 241 14.80 23.72 -14.35
CA PRO A 241 15.75 24.81 -14.39
C PRO A 241 15.95 25.43 -13.02
N GLY A 242 17.20 25.80 -12.68
CA GLY A 242 17.52 26.40 -11.38
C GLY A 242 16.69 27.64 -11.05
N ALA A 243 16.32 28.45 -12.06
CA ALA A 243 15.43 29.59 -11.88
C ALA A 243 14.04 29.19 -11.36
N VAL A 244 13.46 28.11 -11.89
CA VAL A 244 12.17 27.57 -11.43
C VAL A 244 12.28 27.04 -10.00
N VAL A 245 13.38 26.36 -9.66
CA VAL A 245 13.60 25.88 -8.29
C VAL A 245 13.72 27.04 -7.30
N GLN A 246 14.39 28.13 -7.67
CA GLN A 246 14.46 29.33 -6.82
C GLN A 246 13.10 30.03 -6.68
N GLU A 247 12.33 30.11 -7.76
CA GLU A 247 10.97 30.64 -7.75
C GLU A 247 10.08 29.84 -6.77
N ILE A 248 10.08 28.50 -6.90
CA ILE A 248 9.39 27.58 -5.98
C ILE A 248 9.82 27.83 -4.53
N LYS A 249 11.13 27.86 -4.27
CA LYS A 249 11.70 28.08 -2.93
C LYS A 249 11.28 29.42 -2.33
N SER A 250 11.16 30.46 -3.15
CA SER A 250 10.74 31.79 -2.71
C SER A 250 9.22 31.93 -2.48
N ASN A 251 8.43 30.94 -2.92
CA ASN A 251 6.97 30.98 -2.92
C ASN A 251 6.39 32.22 -3.62
N ARG A 252 7.06 32.70 -4.69
CA ARG A 252 6.64 33.88 -5.48
C ARG A 252 6.23 33.46 -6.89
N PHE A 253 5.16 32.69 -6.99
CA PHE A 253 4.60 32.24 -8.26
C PHE A 253 3.07 32.26 -8.20
N GLU A 254 2.42 32.28 -9.37
CA GLU A 254 0.98 32.10 -9.43
C GLU A 254 0.63 30.67 -9.01
N HIS A 255 -0.14 30.54 -7.94
CA HIS A 255 -0.62 29.27 -7.44
C HIS A 255 -1.69 28.74 -8.39
N ALA A 256 -1.45 27.58 -9.00
CA ALA A 256 -2.50 26.91 -9.75
C ALA A 256 -3.61 26.48 -8.78
N THR A 257 -4.80 27.07 -8.89
CA THR A 257 -5.96 26.65 -8.11
C THR A 257 -6.39 25.26 -8.57
N MET A 258 -6.44 24.29 -7.65
CA MET A 258 -7.11 23.00 -7.88
C MET A 258 -8.63 23.18 -7.91
N GLU A 259 -9.16 23.97 -8.84
CA GLU A 259 -10.59 24.03 -9.09
C GLU A 259 -10.99 22.95 -10.11
N GLY A 260 -11.80 22.00 -9.67
CA GLY A 260 -12.69 21.21 -10.54
C GLY A 260 -12.11 19.92 -11.13
N ARG A 261 -12.11 18.83 -10.34
CA ARG A 261 -12.32 17.48 -10.89
C ARG A 261 -12.97 16.56 -9.87
N HIS A 262 -14.22 16.91 -9.53
CA HIS A 262 -15.21 15.94 -9.07
C HIS A 262 -16.12 15.67 -10.26
N ASP A 263 -15.80 14.63 -11.03
CA ASP A 263 -16.76 13.90 -11.87
C ASP A 263 -16.62 12.41 -11.52
#